data_AF-A0A521UUI0-F1
#
_entry.id   AF-A0A521UUI0-F1
#
_cell.length_a   1.000
_cell.length_b   1.000
_cell.length_c   1.000
_cell.angle_alpha   90.00
_cell.angle_beta   90.00
_cell.angle_gamma   90.00
#
_symmetry.space_group_name_H-M   'P 1'
#
loop_
_entity.id
_entity.type
_entity.pdbx_description
1 polymer ?
#
loop_
_entity_poly.entity_id
_entity_poly.type
_entity_poly.pdbx_seq_one_letter_code
_entity_poly.pdbx_strand_id
1 'polypeptide(L)'
;MATFNPFSEKGRPIEQQQHALKELAREPYNKREVDEYTRTRIIGAYGMENEMWYFYHNFARNTDDQEIKTALALIRRREDQHRSESGYCIDPTTTNAELTIAYEHLAVDLTAALAKDEPDPYVKQVFEYGLLEDFDHLFRFSVLLQRLENIDANDITRGLVEIKPGRPTWEEHLDPRDTLRKHYDARKADPLTRLHVMSLVAPEQQTRQFYASEGYWFKDDSARQLYAEIGQIEEQHVTQYESLMDPTLSLLEMAIGHEYNEIYNYFGYLQAEKDPQIKPMWEEHLADELEHLHIWTELYSRRERKDARQMWPEQLPKPIVLQPSKDYVNQVLFDQLNLRATGMQFVPKDRVPADWPSRRYQEEIDIGAAPSRGFQG
;
A
#
# COMPACT_ATOMS: atom_id res chain seq x y z
N MET A 1 -13.63 -3.79 -24.99
CA MET A 1 -13.47 -2.70 -24.00
C MET A 1 -12.50 -1.70 -24.60
N ALA A 2 -12.75 -0.40 -24.48
CA ALA A 2 -11.81 0.59 -24.98
C ALA A 2 -10.48 0.42 -24.22
N THR A 3 -9.37 0.32 -24.95
CA THR A 3 -8.02 0.19 -24.39
C THR A 3 -7.55 1.59 -23.97
N PHE A 4 -7.27 1.81 -22.69
CA PHE A 4 -6.73 3.08 -22.18
C PHE A 4 -5.22 3.11 -22.36
N ASN A 5 -4.69 4.12 -23.04
CA ASN A 5 -3.26 4.26 -23.31
C ASN A 5 -2.67 5.54 -22.69
N PRO A 6 -1.99 5.43 -21.54
CA PRO A 6 -1.45 6.58 -20.81
C PRO A 6 -0.55 7.48 -21.64
N PHE A 7 0.24 6.92 -22.57
CA PHE A 7 1.16 7.68 -23.41
C PHE A 7 0.48 8.47 -24.54
N SER A 8 -0.82 8.26 -24.76
CA SER A 8 -1.59 8.93 -25.82
C SER A 8 -2.78 9.73 -25.31
N GLU A 9 -3.29 9.39 -24.12
CA GLU A 9 -4.35 10.14 -23.47
C GLU A 9 -3.85 11.53 -23.08
N LYS A 10 -4.75 12.51 -23.14
CA LYS A 10 -4.42 13.90 -22.82
C LYS A 10 -4.55 14.12 -21.32
N GLY A 11 -3.48 14.61 -20.70
CA GLY A 11 -3.54 15.13 -19.34
C GLY A 11 -4.09 16.56 -19.28
N ARG A 12 -4.28 17.04 -18.05
CA ARG A 12 -4.56 18.45 -17.76
C ARG A 12 -3.22 19.20 -17.64
N PRO A 13 -2.99 20.29 -18.38
CA PRO A 13 -1.71 21.01 -18.33
C PRO A 13 -1.31 21.43 -16.91
N ILE A 14 -0.04 21.29 -16.54
CA ILE A 14 0.49 21.52 -15.19
C ILE A 14 0.15 22.92 -14.61
N GLU A 15 0.02 23.94 -15.47
CA GLU A 15 -0.36 25.30 -15.07
C GLU A 15 -1.83 25.42 -14.65
N GLN A 16 -2.67 24.46 -15.03
CA GLN A 16 -4.12 24.42 -14.75
C GLN A 16 -4.46 23.47 -13.60
N GLN A 17 -3.47 22.78 -13.03
CA GLN A 17 -3.66 21.81 -11.95
C GLN A 17 -3.63 22.44 -10.54
N GLN A 18 -3.37 23.74 -10.44
CA GLN A 18 -3.33 24.40 -9.13
C GLN A 18 -4.74 24.55 -8.54
N HIS A 19 -5.01 23.86 -7.44
CA HIS A 19 -6.28 24.03 -6.71
C HIS A 19 -6.22 25.21 -5.74
N ALA A 20 -7.38 25.81 -5.46
CA ALA A 20 -7.47 26.85 -4.44
C ALA A 20 -7.32 26.22 -3.05
N LEU A 21 -6.74 26.96 -2.09
CA LEU A 21 -6.49 26.42 -0.74
C LEU A 21 -7.74 25.89 -0.04
N LYS A 22 -8.91 26.48 -0.32
CA LYS A 22 -10.21 26.03 0.22
C LYS A 22 -10.70 24.71 -0.38
N GLU A 23 -10.19 24.31 -1.53
CA GLU A 23 -10.57 23.09 -2.25
C GLU A 23 -9.73 21.88 -1.80
N LEU A 24 -8.57 22.12 -1.16
CA LEU A 24 -7.68 21.07 -0.66
C LEU A 24 -8.31 20.24 0.47
N ALA A 25 -9.17 20.86 1.27
CA ALA A 25 -9.97 20.17 2.26
C ALA A 25 -11.33 19.85 1.62
N ARG A 26 -11.40 18.73 0.89
CA ARG A 26 -12.64 18.23 0.30
C ARG A 26 -13.67 17.92 1.39
N GLU A 27 -14.95 17.91 1.00
CA GLU A 27 -16.02 17.54 1.91
C GLU A 27 -15.82 16.07 2.34
N PRO A 28 -15.74 15.79 3.66
CA PRO A 28 -15.56 14.43 4.13
C PRO A 28 -16.76 13.55 3.79
N TYR A 29 -16.50 12.27 3.49
CA TYR A 29 -17.59 11.30 3.39
C TYR A 29 -18.23 11.08 4.77
N ASN A 30 -19.48 10.61 4.81
CA ASN A 30 -20.11 10.15 6.04
C ASN A 30 -19.68 8.70 6.32
N LYS A 31 -18.94 8.46 7.42
CA LYS A 31 -18.40 7.12 7.73
C LYS A 31 -19.45 6.02 7.89
N ARG A 32 -20.73 6.38 8.10
CA ARG A 32 -21.85 5.43 8.23
C ARG A 32 -22.52 5.09 6.90
N GLU A 33 -22.29 5.87 5.85
CA GLU A 33 -23.00 5.76 4.57
C GLU A 33 -22.07 5.45 3.39
N VAL A 34 -20.78 5.80 3.49
CA VAL A 34 -19.79 5.55 2.44
C VAL A 34 -19.66 4.04 2.14
N ASP A 35 -19.55 3.70 0.85
CA ASP A 35 -19.21 2.33 0.41
C ASP A 35 -17.81 1.98 0.94
N GLU A 36 -17.65 0.78 1.48
CA GLU A 36 -16.40 0.39 2.14
C GLU A 36 -15.22 0.37 1.15
N TYR A 37 -15.48 0.05 -0.12
CA TYR A 37 -14.45 0.10 -1.15
C TYR A 37 -14.13 1.51 -1.61
N THR A 38 -15.06 2.46 -1.52
CA THR A 38 -14.74 3.90 -1.64
C THR A 38 -13.76 4.31 -0.54
N ARG A 39 -14.01 3.94 0.73
CA ARG A 39 -13.10 4.25 1.84
C ARG A 39 -11.71 3.61 1.66
N THR A 40 -11.63 2.32 1.33
CA THR A 40 -10.34 1.65 1.13
C THR A 40 -9.56 2.24 -0.05
N ARG A 41 -10.22 2.62 -1.16
CA ARG A 41 -9.55 3.34 -2.26
C ARG A 41 -9.01 4.69 -1.85
N ILE A 42 -9.71 5.44 -1.00
CA ILE A 42 -9.22 6.72 -0.45
C ILE A 42 -7.94 6.49 0.37
N ILE A 43 -7.93 5.46 1.22
CA ILE A 43 -6.74 5.10 2.00
C ILE A 43 -5.59 4.67 1.09
N GLY A 44 -5.87 3.86 0.06
CA GLY A 44 -4.89 3.41 -0.92
C GLY A 44 -4.31 4.57 -1.74
N ALA A 45 -5.15 5.48 -2.23
CA ALA A 45 -4.75 6.72 -2.90
C ALA A 45 -3.86 7.57 -1.99
N TYR A 46 -4.27 7.76 -0.74
CA TYR A 46 -3.45 8.48 0.23
C TYR A 46 -2.07 7.82 0.43
N GLY A 47 -1.99 6.49 0.47
CA GLY A 47 -0.72 5.77 0.53
C GLY A 47 0.18 6.00 -0.69
N MET A 48 -0.36 5.88 -1.90
CA MET A 48 0.37 6.12 -3.17
C MET A 48 0.94 7.54 -3.23
N GLU A 49 0.10 8.53 -2.95
CA GLU A 49 0.49 9.94 -2.95
C GLU A 49 1.59 10.26 -1.92
N ASN A 50 1.54 9.63 -0.74
CA ASN A 50 2.62 9.75 0.24
C ASN A 50 3.93 9.15 -0.28
N GLU A 51 3.87 7.95 -0.86
CA GLU A 51 5.03 7.25 -1.41
C GLU A 51 5.70 8.10 -2.52
N MET A 52 4.92 8.55 -3.50
CA MET A 52 5.38 9.43 -4.58
C MET A 52 6.00 10.72 -4.03
N TRP A 53 5.34 11.35 -3.05
CA TRP A 53 5.84 12.56 -2.41
C TRP A 53 7.20 12.35 -1.73
N TYR A 54 7.37 11.24 -0.99
CA TYR A 54 8.66 10.87 -0.39
C TYR A 54 9.73 10.60 -1.46
N PHE A 55 9.37 9.84 -2.50
CA PHE A 55 10.27 9.54 -3.61
C PHE A 55 10.75 10.83 -4.28
N TYR A 56 9.89 11.79 -4.59
CA TYR A 56 10.29 13.06 -5.21
C TYR A 56 11.13 13.95 -4.31
N HIS A 57 10.97 13.92 -2.99
CA HIS A 57 11.92 14.56 -2.08
C HIS A 57 13.27 13.86 -2.05
N ASN A 58 13.29 12.53 -2.15
CA ASN A 58 14.54 11.78 -2.28
C ASN A 58 15.24 12.08 -3.61
N PHE A 59 14.53 12.03 -4.73
CA PHE A 59 15.08 12.34 -6.05
C PHE A 59 15.65 13.76 -6.09
N ALA A 60 14.94 14.76 -5.56
CA ALA A 60 15.43 16.14 -5.51
C ALA A 60 16.75 16.31 -4.74
N ARG A 61 17.04 15.43 -3.77
CA ARG A 61 18.29 15.41 -2.99
C ARG A 61 19.42 14.65 -3.68
N ASN A 62 19.13 13.90 -4.74
CA ASN A 62 20.06 13.04 -5.46
C ASN A 62 20.28 13.46 -6.93
N THR A 63 19.94 14.70 -7.28
CA THR A 63 20.18 15.27 -8.62
C THR A 63 20.60 16.74 -8.55
N ASP A 64 21.51 17.15 -9.44
CA ASP A 64 21.91 18.54 -9.67
C ASP A 64 21.36 19.12 -10.99
N ASP A 65 20.63 18.32 -11.79
CA ASP A 65 20.02 18.76 -13.04
C ASP A 65 18.88 19.75 -12.77
N GLN A 66 19.08 21.00 -13.19
CA GLN A 66 18.15 22.09 -12.91
C GLN A 66 16.78 21.90 -13.56
N GLU A 67 16.70 21.20 -14.69
CA GLU A 67 15.43 20.96 -15.37
C GLU A 67 14.62 19.89 -14.63
N ILE A 68 15.28 18.81 -14.21
CA ILE A 68 14.67 17.77 -13.36
C ILE A 68 14.21 18.39 -12.04
N LYS A 69 15.03 19.25 -11.41
CA LYS A 69 14.65 19.92 -10.15
C LYS A 69 13.45 20.84 -10.32
N THR A 70 13.33 21.50 -11.46
CA THR A 70 12.15 22.33 -11.77
C THR A 70 10.91 21.46 -11.93
N ALA A 71 10.99 20.36 -12.67
CA ALA A 71 9.88 19.41 -12.82
C ALA A 71 9.45 18.82 -11.48
N LEU A 72 10.41 18.33 -10.67
CA LEU A 72 10.15 17.85 -9.31
C LEU A 72 9.47 18.89 -8.43
N ALA A 73 9.80 20.17 -8.57
CA ALA A 73 9.19 21.22 -7.75
C ALA A 73 7.75 21.53 -8.17
N LEU A 74 7.45 21.43 -9.47
CA LEU A 74 6.12 21.66 -10.03
C LEU A 74 5.19 20.48 -9.72
N ILE A 75 5.60 19.27 -10.12
CA ILE A 75 4.83 18.04 -9.99
C ILE A 75 4.60 17.71 -8.51
N ARG A 76 5.64 17.66 -7.67
CA ARG A 76 5.48 17.35 -6.23
C ARG A 76 4.55 18.32 -5.49
N ARG A 77 4.37 19.55 -5.98
CA ARG A 77 3.40 20.47 -5.38
C ARG A 77 1.97 20.03 -5.66
N ARG A 78 1.70 19.37 -6.78
CA ARG A 78 0.42 18.75 -7.15
C ARG A 78 0.19 17.46 -6.38
N GLU A 79 1.20 16.60 -6.25
CA GLU A 79 1.08 15.39 -5.40
C GLU A 79 0.74 15.75 -3.95
N ASP A 80 1.35 16.81 -3.40
CA ASP A 80 1.00 17.26 -2.05
C ASP A 80 -0.47 17.75 -1.92
N GLN A 81 -1.05 18.23 -3.02
CA GLN A 81 -2.48 18.59 -3.09
C GLN A 81 -3.36 17.34 -3.21
N HIS A 82 -3.02 16.39 -4.07
CA HIS A 82 -3.74 15.11 -4.19
C HIS A 82 -3.72 14.33 -2.86
N ARG A 83 -2.55 14.28 -2.21
CA ARG A 83 -2.36 13.75 -0.86
C ARG A 83 -3.28 14.41 0.17
N SER A 84 -3.34 15.74 0.15
CA SER A 84 -4.23 16.48 1.04
C SER A 84 -5.68 16.12 0.75
N GLU A 85 -6.12 16.22 -0.51
CA GLU A 85 -7.50 15.95 -0.90
C GLU A 85 -7.97 14.55 -0.52
N SER A 86 -7.14 13.53 -0.78
CA SER A 86 -7.43 12.16 -0.40
C SER A 86 -7.54 12.00 1.12
N GLY A 87 -6.57 12.53 1.89
CA GLY A 87 -6.58 12.44 3.35
C GLY A 87 -7.73 13.21 4.00
N TYR A 88 -8.08 14.39 3.48
CA TYR A 88 -9.16 15.23 4.01
C TYR A 88 -10.57 14.71 3.67
N CYS A 89 -10.70 13.71 2.79
CA CYS A 89 -11.98 13.01 2.58
C CYS A 89 -12.41 12.17 3.79
N ILE A 90 -11.49 11.84 4.71
CA ILE A 90 -11.80 11.01 5.89
C ILE A 90 -12.73 11.77 6.84
N ASP A 91 -13.84 11.13 7.22
CA ASP A 91 -14.81 11.67 8.19
C ASP A 91 -14.08 12.09 9.50
N PRO A 92 -14.17 13.37 9.91
CA PRO A 92 -13.44 13.90 11.07
C PRO A 92 -13.93 13.34 12.42
N THR A 93 -15.03 12.58 12.43
CA THR A 93 -15.53 11.87 13.61
C THR A 93 -15.02 10.44 13.71
N THR A 94 -14.19 9.98 12.77
CA THR A 94 -13.54 8.67 12.80
C THR A 94 -12.42 8.70 13.85
N THR A 95 -12.45 7.78 14.82
CA THR A 95 -11.35 7.63 15.79
C THR A 95 -10.14 6.94 15.15
N ASN A 96 -8.96 7.07 15.76
CA ASN A 96 -7.77 6.36 15.28
C ASN A 96 -7.96 4.83 15.32
N ALA A 97 -8.74 4.30 16.27
CA ALA A 97 -9.05 2.87 16.33
C ALA A 97 -10.01 2.43 15.21
N GLU A 98 -11.04 3.21 14.90
CA GLU A 98 -11.91 2.96 13.74
C GLU A 98 -11.14 3.04 12.42
N LEU A 99 -10.26 4.05 12.29
CA LEU A 99 -9.44 4.23 11.10
C LEU A 99 -8.46 3.07 10.91
N THR A 100 -7.88 2.55 11.99
CA THR A 100 -7.03 1.33 11.95
C THR A 100 -7.76 0.14 11.34
N ILE A 101 -9.03 -0.11 11.71
CA ILE A 101 -9.82 -1.18 11.07
C ILE A 101 -9.98 -0.95 9.56
N ALA A 102 -10.08 0.31 9.11
CA ALA A 102 -10.18 0.62 7.69
C ALA A 102 -8.85 0.42 6.94
N TYR A 103 -7.71 0.72 7.57
CA TYR A 103 -6.38 0.41 7.06
C TYR A 103 -6.18 -1.10 6.91
N GLU A 104 -6.45 -1.85 7.97
CA GLU A 104 -6.33 -3.31 7.97
C GLU A 104 -7.28 -4.00 6.97
N HIS A 105 -8.49 -3.45 6.79
CA HIS A 105 -9.40 -3.92 5.74
C HIS A 105 -8.81 -3.71 4.34
N LEU A 106 -8.23 -2.53 4.07
CA LEU A 106 -7.53 -2.31 2.80
C LEU A 106 -6.38 -3.30 2.64
N ALA A 107 -5.51 -3.48 3.64
CA ALA A 107 -4.36 -4.37 3.57
C ALA A 107 -4.78 -5.79 3.16
N VAL A 108 -5.76 -6.37 3.86
CA VAL A 108 -6.26 -7.72 3.55
C VAL A 108 -6.82 -7.83 2.12
N ASP A 109 -7.76 -6.96 1.74
CA ASP A 109 -8.44 -7.09 0.45
C ASP A 109 -7.56 -6.68 -0.74
N LEU A 110 -6.66 -5.71 -0.56
CA LEU A 110 -5.67 -5.32 -1.57
C LEU A 110 -4.66 -6.45 -1.78
N THR A 111 -4.01 -6.93 -0.71
CA THR A 111 -3.02 -8.01 -0.81
C THR A 111 -3.64 -9.27 -1.42
N ALA A 112 -4.88 -9.60 -1.06
CA ALA A 112 -5.60 -10.72 -1.67
C ALA A 112 -5.94 -10.48 -3.15
N ALA A 113 -6.36 -9.27 -3.54
CA ALA A 113 -6.65 -8.93 -4.94
C ALA A 113 -5.39 -9.03 -5.82
N LEU A 114 -4.28 -8.47 -5.34
CA LEU A 114 -2.98 -8.52 -6.03
C LEU A 114 -2.48 -9.97 -6.16
N ALA A 115 -2.47 -10.73 -5.07
CA ALA A 115 -2.00 -12.12 -5.08
C ALA A 115 -2.79 -13.01 -6.04
N LYS A 116 -4.11 -12.79 -6.20
CA LYS A 116 -4.95 -13.57 -7.14
C LYS A 116 -4.52 -13.39 -8.59
N ASP A 117 -4.22 -12.17 -8.99
CA ASP A 117 -3.92 -11.80 -10.38
C ASP A 117 -2.41 -11.74 -10.66
N GLU A 118 -1.54 -11.93 -9.65
CA GLU A 118 -0.09 -11.85 -9.78
C GLU A 118 0.50 -12.94 -10.70
N PRO A 119 1.18 -12.56 -11.80
CA PRO A 119 1.74 -13.53 -12.74
C PRO A 119 3.08 -14.15 -12.29
N ASP A 120 3.88 -13.48 -11.44
CA ASP A 120 5.13 -14.05 -10.91
C ASP A 120 4.83 -14.93 -9.67
N PRO A 121 5.06 -16.26 -9.74
CA PRO A 121 4.75 -17.16 -8.62
C PRO A 121 5.51 -16.84 -7.33
N TYR A 122 6.71 -16.27 -7.43
CA TYR A 122 7.49 -15.89 -6.26
C TYR A 122 6.89 -14.65 -5.59
N VAL A 123 6.54 -13.63 -6.36
CA VAL A 123 5.89 -12.41 -5.84
C VAL A 123 4.52 -12.76 -5.25
N LYS A 124 3.74 -13.60 -5.93
CA LYS A 124 2.47 -14.14 -5.41
C LYS A 124 2.65 -14.78 -4.04
N GLN A 125 3.65 -15.64 -3.89
CA GLN A 125 3.96 -16.30 -2.62
C GLN A 125 4.37 -15.30 -1.54
N VAL A 126 5.05 -14.20 -1.88
CA VAL A 126 5.39 -13.14 -0.91
C VAL A 126 4.13 -12.42 -0.44
N PHE A 127 3.22 -12.06 -1.34
CA PHE A 127 1.94 -11.43 -0.99
C PHE A 127 1.08 -12.36 -0.13
N GLU A 128 0.96 -13.63 -0.50
CA GLU A 128 0.23 -14.63 0.28
C GLU A 128 0.82 -14.85 1.67
N TYR A 129 2.15 -14.70 1.83
CA TYR A 129 2.80 -14.83 3.13
C TYR A 129 2.45 -13.67 4.07
N GLY A 130 2.48 -12.43 3.58
CA GLY A 130 2.13 -11.23 4.36
C GLY A 130 0.62 -11.10 4.61
N LEU A 131 -0.22 -11.53 3.66
CA LEU A 131 -1.68 -11.56 3.80
C LEU A 131 -2.16 -12.28 5.08
N LEU A 132 -1.42 -13.29 5.53
CA LEU A 132 -1.75 -14.03 6.75
C LEU A 132 -1.53 -13.22 8.02
N GLU A 133 -0.61 -12.26 7.97
CA GLU A 133 -0.20 -11.37 9.06
C GLU A 133 -1.18 -10.20 9.15
N ASP A 134 -1.42 -9.48 8.03
CA ASP A 134 -2.45 -8.43 7.93
C ASP A 134 -3.84 -8.93 8.39
N PHE A 135 -4.17 -10.18 8.03
CA PHE A 135 -5.44 -10.78 8.45
C PHE A 135 -5.54 -10.99 9.96
N ASP A 136 -4.43 -11.32 10.63
CA ASP A 136 -4.41 -11.40 12.10
C ASP A 136 -4.40 -10.02 12.74
N HIS A 137 -3.77 -9.02 12.13
CA HIS A 137 -3.76 -7.64 12.63
C HIS A 137 -5.16 -7.05 12.65
N LEU A 138 -5.94 -7.23 11.57
CA LEU A 138 -7.37 -6.90 11.53
C LEU A 138 -8.12 -7.53 12.72
N PHE A 139 -7.82 -8.80 13.03
CA PHE A 139 -8.40 -9.49 14.18
C PHE A 139 -7.97 -8.86 15.51
N ARG A 140 -6.66 -8.63 15.75
CA ARG A 140 -6.18 -8.03 17.02
C ARG A 140 -6.74 -6.63 17.23
N PHE A 141 -6.75 -5.80 16.19
CA PHE A 141 -7.31 -4.46 16.27
C PHE A 141 -8.82 -4.46 16.41
N SER A 142 -9.54 -5.47 15.90
CA SER A 142 -10.98 -5.60 16.16
C SER A 142 -11.27 -5.82 17.65
N VAL A 143 -10.45 -6.65 18.33
CA VAL A 143 -10.56 -6.88 19.78
C VAL A 143 -10.22 -5.59 20.53
N LEU A 144 -9.20 -4.84 20.08
CA LEU A 144 -8.87 -3.54 20.67
C LEU A 144 -10.00 -2.53 20.51
N LEU A 145 -10.59 -2.39 19.32
CA LEU A 145 -11.68 -1.46 19.03
C LEU A 145 -12.89 -1.76 19.93
N GLN A 146 -13.29 -3.04 20.03
CA GLN A 146 -14.37 -3.46 20.92
C GLN A 146 -14.08 -3.12 22.38
N ARG A 147 -12.83 -3.25 22.83
CA ARG A 147 -12.43 -2.92 24.20
C ARG A 147 -12.41 -1.42 24.48
N LEU A 148 -11.87 -0.62 23.56
CA LEU A 148 -11.70 0.83 23.76
C LEU A 148 -13.00 1.59 23.59
N GLU A 149 -13.79 1.22 22.58
CA GLU A 149 -14.89 2.05 22.08
C GLU A 149 -16.23 1.31 22.08
N ASN A 150 -16.24 0.00 22.41
CA ASN A 150 -17.43 -0.85 22.38
C ASN A 150 -18.11 -0.85 20.99
N ILE A 151 -17.31 -0.86 19.94
CA ILE A 151 -17.72 -0.92 18.53
C ILE A 151 -17.34 -2.30 17.97
N ASP A 152 -18.28 -2.96 17.29
CA ASP A 152 -18.01 -4.16 16.50
C ASP A 152 -17.32 -3.74 15.19
N ALA A 153 -16.14 -4.28 14.90
CA ALA A 153 -15.42 -3.98 13.67
C ALA A 153 -16.22 -4.33 12.41
N ASN A 154 -17.20 -5.26 12.48
CA ASN A 154 -18.11 -5.54 11.37
C ASN A 154 -19.03 -4.36 11.04
N ASP A 155 -19.27 -3.41 11.95
CA ASP A 155 -20.00 -2.18 11.62
C ASP A 155 -19.20 -1.28 10.65
N ILE A 156 -17.87 -1.44 10.64
CA ILE A 156 -16.93 -0.72 9.78
C ILE A 156 -16.68 -1.52 8.50
N THR A 157 -16.30 -2.80 8.60
CA THR A 157 -15.95 -3.65 7.44
C THR A 157 -17.17 -4.17 6.68
N ARG A 158 -18.34 -4.10 7.32
CA ARG A 158 -19.64 -4.59 6.83
C ARG A 158 -19.64 -6.05 6.43
N GLY A 159 -18.80 -6.81 7.12
CA GLY A 159 -18.62 -8.23 6.89
C GLY A 159 -18.13 -8.55 5.48
N LEU A 160 -17.51 -7.60 4.76
CA LEU A 160 -16.90 -7.86 3.44
C LEU A 160 -15.62 -8.70 3.59
N VAL A 161 -14.85 -8.43 4.65
CA VAL A 161 -13.74 -9.24 5.14
C VAL A 161 -14.16 -10.02 6.38
N GLU A 162 -13.64 -11.24 6.57
CA GLU A 162 -13.84 -12.00 7.81
C GLU A 162 -12.91 -11.49 8.92
N ILE A 163 -13.37 -11.53 10.16
CA ILE A 163 -12.58 -11.12 11.33
C ILE A 163 -12.39 -12.34 12.22
N LYS A 164 -11.22 -12.99 12.11
CA LYS A 164 -10.82 -14.16 12.89
C LYS A 164 -9.29 -14.29 12.87
N PRO A 165 -8.68 -15.11 13.75
CA PRO A 165 -7.23 -15.24 13.80
C PRO A 165 -6.59 -15.67 12.47
N GLY A 166 -5.48 -15.02 12.13
CA GLY A 166 -4.57 -15.37 11.04
C GLY A 166 -3.33 -16.09 11.53
N ARG A 167 -2.16 -15.77 10.96
CA ARG A 167 -0.88 -16.12 11.62
C ARG A 167 -0.82 -15.32 12.91
N PRO A 168 -0.58 -15.92 14.08
CA PRO A 168 -0.61 -15.12 15.30
C PRO A 168 0.50 -14.06 15.32
N THR A 169 0.16 -12.79 15.58
CA THR A 169 1.08 -11.64 15.62
C THR A 169 2.40 -11.90 16.35
N TRP A 170 2.34 -12.57 17.51
CA TRP A 170 3.54 -12.89 18.30
C TRP A 170 4.49 -13.90 17.61
N GLU A 171 4.08 -14.59 16.54
CA GLU A 171 4.92 -15.50 15.75
C GLU A 171 5.49 -14.85 14.47
N GLU A 172 5.11 -13.62 14.15
CA GLU A 172 5.41 -12.95 12.87
C GLU A 172 6.78 -12.27 12.85
N HIS A 173 7.33 -11.92 14.01
CA HIS A 173 8.60 -11.21 14.14
C HIS A 173 9.77 -12.03 13.56
N LEU A 174 10.42 -11.50 12.52
CA LEU A 174 11.57 -12.12 11.85
C LEU A 174 12.88 -11.37 12.14
N ASP A 175 14.00 -12.09 12.08
CA ASP A 175 15.30 -11.44 11.90
C ASP A 175 15.25 -10.63 10.58
N PRO A 176 15.72 -9.36 10.55
CA PRO A 176 15.61 -8.52 9.36
C PRO A 176 16.20 -9.13 8.07
N ARG A 177 17.16 -10.05 8.18
CA ARG A 177 17.73 -10.76 7.01
C ARG A 177 16.80 -11.82 6.43
N ASP A 178 15.92 -12.39 7.25
CA ASP A 178 14.87 -13.33 6.83
C ASP A 178 13.64 -12.59 6.26
N THR A 179 13.60 -11.26 6.36
CA THR A 179 12.55 -10.41 5.77
C THR A 179 12.82 -10.10 4.30
N LEU A 180 14.09 -10.04 3.89
CA LEU A 180 14.47 -9.69 2.52
C LEU A 180 13.93 -10.69 1.49
N ARG A 181 13.57 -10.19 0.31
CA ARG A 181 13.10 -10.96 -0.83
C ARG A 181 13.99 -10.75 -2.03
N LYS A 182 13.86 -11.65 -3.01
CA LYS A 182 14.54 -11.52 -4.29
C LYS A 182 13.80 -10.51 -5.16
N HIS A 183 14.48 -9.44 -5.55
CA HIS A 183 13.92 -8.46 -6.48
C HIS A 183 13.60 -9.06 -7.86
N TYR A 184 12.59 -8.51 -8.53
CA TYR A 184 12.32 -8.79 -9.94
C TYR A 184 13.37 -8.10 -10.83
N ASP A 185 13.50 -8.57 -12.08
CA ASP A 185 14.26 -7.87 -13.14
C ASP A 185 13.27 -7.04 -13.95
N ALA A 186 13.30 -5.71 -13.80
CA ALA A 186 12.30 -4.79 -14.37
C ALA A 186 12.20 -4.85 -15.90
N ARG A 187 13.25 -5.36 -16.57
CA ARG A 187 13.30 -5.51 -18.05
C ARG A 187 12.68 -6.81 -18.53
N LYS A 188 12.44 -7.77 -17.62
CA LYS A 188 11.90 -9.11 -17.94
C LYS A 188 10.58 -9.40 -17.25
N ALA A 189 10.36 -8.80 -16.08
CA ALA A 189 9.15 -8.97 -15.31
C ALA A 189 7.93 -8.54 -16.12
N ASP A 190 6.80 -9.21 -15.87
CA ASP A 190 5.52 -8.73 -16.39
C ASP A 190 5.27 -7.32 -15.82
N PRO A 191 4.86 -6.34 -16.66
CA PRO A 191 4.51 -5.01 -16.16
C PRO A 191 3.49 -5.06 -15.00
N LEU A 192 2.59 -6.03 -15.00
CA LEU A 192 1.60 -6.21 -13.93
C LEU A 192 2.27 -6.53 -12.58
N THR A 193 3.30 -7.37 -12.55
CA THR A 193 4.08 -7.64 -11.31
C THR A 193 4.66 -6.35 -10.73
N ARG A 194 5.19 -5.47 -11.59
CA ARG A 194 5.77 -4.20 -11.17
C ARG A 194 4.71 -3.28 -10.57
N LEU A 195 3.55 -3.17 -11.23
CA LEU A 195 2.40 -2.40 -10.74
C LEU A 195 1.90 -2.94 -9.40
N HIS A 196 1.73 -4.26 -9.27
CA HIS A 196 1.27 -4.87 -8.03
C HIS A 196 2.21 -4.60 -6.86
N VAL A 197 3.53 -4.75 -7.04
CA VAL A 197 4.50 -4.47 -5.99
C VAL A 197 4.44 -3.00 -5.57
N MET A 198 4.40 -2.07 -6.53
CA MET A 198 4.31 -0.63 -6.23
C MET A 198 2.99 -0.26 -5.53
N SER A 199 1.87 -0.80 -6.01
CA SER A 199 0.54 -0.63 -5.39
C SER A 199 0.43 -1.19 -3.98
N LEU A 200 1.23 -2.20 -3.61
CA LEU A 200 1.24 -2.75 -2.26
C LEU A 200 2.18 -2.00 -1.32
N VAL A 201 3.40 -1.68 -1.77
CA VAL A 201 4.41 -1.01 -0.92
C VAL A 201 3.91 0.33 -0.40
N ALA A 202 3.21 1.10 -1.23
CA ALA A 202 2.75 2.44 -0.85
C ALA A 202 1.77 2.45 0.36
N PRO A 203 0.64 1.72 0.35
CA PRO A 203 -0.24 1.65 1.52
C PRO A 203 0.41 0.99 2.74
N GLU A 204 1.33 0.04 2.58
CA GLU A 204 2.09 -0.57 3.68
C GLU A 204 2.97 0.47 4.39
N GLN A 205 3.71 1.27 3.61
CA GLN A 205 4.52 2.37 4.13
C GLN A 205 3.66 3.38 4.90
N GLN A 206 2.48 3.71 4.37
CA GLN A 206 1.53 4.60 5.03
C GLN A 206 0.96 3.99 6.32
N THR A 207 0.63 2.70 6.34
CA THR A 207 0.10 1.99 7.51
C THR A 207 1.13 1.97 8.64
N ARG A 208 2.39 1.62 8.35
CA ARG A 208 3.50 1.76 9.29
C ARG A 208 3.56 3.17 9.87
N GLN A 209 3.59 4.19 9.01
CA GLN A 209 3.75 5.58 9.44
C GLN A 209 2.59 6.02 10.33
N PHE A 210 1.36 5.63 9.98
CA PHE A 210 0.18 5.88 10.79
C PHE A 210 0.30 5.24 12.18
N TYR A 211 0.72 3.98 12.31
CA TYR A 211 0.94 3.37 13.63
C TYR A 211 2.03 4.07 14.44
N ALA A 212 3.09 4.53 13.77
CA ALA A 212 4.17 5.28 14.41
C ALA A 212 3.76 6.70 14.84
N SER A 213 2.84 7.36 14.13
CA SER A 213 2.37 8.73 14.45
C SER A 213 1.16 8.76 15.38
N GLU A 214 0.32 7.73 15.34
CA GLU A 214 -0.96 7.71 16.05
C GLU A 214 -0.94 6.81 17.29
N GLY A 215 -0.16 5.72 17.28
CA GLY A 215 -0.16 4.72 18.34
C GLY A 215 0.21 5.27 19.71
N TYR A 216 1.07 6.30 19.78
CA TYR A 216 1.49 6.88 21.06
C TYR A 216 0.46 7.84 21.69
N TRP A 217 -0.57 8.28 20.94
CA TRP A 217 -1.61 9.16 21.47
C TRP A 217 -2.64 8.42 22.35
N PHE A 218 -2.69 7.09 22.29
CA PHE A 218 -3.64 6.31 23.09
C PHE A 218 -3.33 6.39 24.60
N LYS A 219 -4.37 6.68 25.38
CA LYS A 219 -4.28 6.69 26.85
C LYS A 219 -4.15 5.28 27.44
N ASP A 220 -4.75 4.29 26.79
CA ASP A 220 -4.67 2.88 27.22
C ASP A 220 -3.30 2.29 26.89
N ASP A 221 -2.64 1.72 27.90
CA ASP A 221 -1.29 1.17 27.76
C ASP A 221 -1.23 -0.02 26.79
N SER A 222 -2.26 -0.87 26.80
CA SER A 222 -2.29 -2.04 25.92
C SER A 222 -2.56 -1.66 24.47
N ALA A 223 -3.28 -0.57 24.21
CA ALA A 223 -3.38 0.02 22.88
C ALA A 223 -2.00 0.47 22.40
N ARG A 224 -1.27 1.29 23.19
CA ARG A 224 0.08 1.74 22.82
C ARG A 224 1.03 0.57 22.55
N GLN A 225 0.96 -0.47 23.38
CA GLN A 225 1.78 -1.67 23.23
C GLN A 225 1.42 -2.48 21.98
N LEU A 226 0.13 -2.65 21.66
CA LEU A 226 -0.30 -3.37 20.46
C LEU A 226 0.11 -2.62 19.19
N TYR A 227 -0.11 -1.30 19.12
CA TYR A 227 0.35 -0.48 17.99
C TYR A 227 1.87 -0.49 17.86
N ALA A 228 2.61 -0.49 18.97
CA ALA A 228 4.07 -0.58 18.92
C ALA A 228 4.56 -1.93 18.40
N GLU A 229 3.92 -3.04 18.80
CA GLU A 229 4.25 -4.38 18.31
C GLU A 229 3.93 -4.53 16.82
N ILE A 230 2.68 -4.28 16.42
CA ILE A 230 2.25 -4.42 15.03
C ILE A 230 2.99 -3.41 14.14
N GLY A 231 3.23 -2.19 14.61
CA GLY A 231 4.06 -1.21 13.89
C GLY A 231 5.51 -1.65 13.62
N GLN A 232 6.08 -2.59 14.40
CA GLN A 232 7.37 -3.21 14.05
C GLN A 232 7.23 -4.27 12.95
N ILE A 233 6.09 -4.95 12.89
CA ILE A 233 5.77 -5.92 11.85
C ILE A 233 5.46 -5.19 10.54
N GLU A 234 4.79 -4.04 10.57
CA GLU A 234 4.63 -3.21 9.36
C GLU A 234 5.97 -2.73 8.79
N GLU A 235 6.97 -2.44 9.64
CA GLU A 235 8.32 -2.15 9.13
C GLU A 235 8.95 -3.37 8.44
N GLN A 236 8.66 -4.57 8.95
CA GLN A 236 9.03 -5.82 8.30
C GLN A 236 8.28 -6.00 6.97
N HIS A 237 6.98 -5.69 6.89
CA HIS A 237 6.21 -5.72 5.64
C HIS A 237 6.79 -4.77 4.60
N VAL A 238 7.07 -3.52 4.98
CA VAL A 238 7.71 -2.52 4.10
C VAL A 238 9.04 -3.07 3.57
N THR A 239 9.92 -3.58 4.44
CA THR A 239 11.20 -4.19 4.03
C THR A 239 11.00 -5.38 3.08
N GLN A 240 10.00 -6.23 3.37
CA GLN A 240 9.68 -7.40 2.55
C GLN A 240 9.28 -6.99 1.13
N TYR A 241 8.30 -6.08 1.01
CA TYR A 241 7.74 -5.72 -0.27
C TYR A 241 8.64 -4.79 -1.07
N GLU A 242 9.32 -3.82 -0.44
CA GLU A 242 10.25 -2.92 -1.15
C GLU A 242 11.45 -3.69 -1.73
N SER A 243 11.89 -4.75 -1.06
CA SER A 243 12.99 -5.60 -1.55
C SER A 243 12.64 -6.40 -2.81
N LEU A 244 11.36 -6.46 -3.20
CA LEU A 244 10.95 -6.99 -4.49
C LEU A 244 11.26 -6.04 -5.65
N MET A 245 11.38 -4.73 -5.39
CA MET A 245 11.62 -3.74 -6.42
C MET A 245 13.04 -3.85 -7.00
N ASP A 246 13.18 -3.69 -8.32
CA ASP A 246 14.49 -3.75 -9.00
C ASP A 246 15.36 -2.53 -8.63
N PRO A 247 16.51 -2.74 -7.94
CA PRO A 247 17.37 -1.65 -7.48
C PRO A 247 18.24 -1.05 -8.61
N THR A 248 18.15 -1.57 -9.84
CA THR A 248 18.99 -1.14 -10.97
C THR A 248 18.37 -0.05 -11.84
N LEU A 249 17.12 0.34 -11.57
CA LEU A 249 16.44 1.42 -12.28
C LEU A 249 17.09 2.77 -11.96
N SER A 250 17.12 3.66 -12.95
CA SER A 250 17.48 5.06 -12.70
C SER A 250 16.36 5.80 -11.96
N LEU A 251 16.66 6.95 -11.35
CA LEU A 251 15.64 7.78 -10.71
C LEU A 251 14.59 8.33 -11.71
N LEU A 252 14.95 8.52 -12.99
CA LEU A 252 13.98 8.88 -14.03
C LEU A 252 13.09 7.69 -14.41
N GLU A 253 13.67 6.49 -14.48
CA GLU A 253 12.93 5.25 -14.72
C GLU A 253 11.95 4.96 -13.57
N MET A 254 12.38 5.20 -12.33
CA MET A 254 11.52 5.13 -11.14
C MET A 254 10.41 6.18 -11.19
N ALA A 255 10.72 7.46 -11.46
CA ALA A 255 9.70 8.53 -11.57
C ALA A 255 8.59 8.16 -12.56
N ILE A 256 8.95 7.75 -13.78
CA ILE A 256 7.97 7.27 -14.78
C ILE A 256 7.15 6.09 -14.25
N GLY A 257 7.78 5.19 -13.48
CA GLY A 257 7.10 4.06 -12.88
C GLY A 257 6.04 4.46 -11.84
N HIS A 258 6.34 5.42 -10.97
CA HIS A 258 5.39 5.90 -9.98
C HIS A 258 4.17 6.55 -10.66
N GLU A 259 4.42 7.42 -11.63
CA GLU A 259 3.36 8.09 -12.42
C GLU A 259 2.47 7.09 -13.15
N TYR A 260 3.09 6.12 -13.82
CA TYR A 260 2.35 5.07 -14.52
C TYR A 260 1.54 4.22 -13.53
N ASN A 261 2.07 3.97 -12.33
CA ASN A 261 1.36 3.24 -11.28
C ASN A 261 0.17 4.04 -10.73
N GLU A 262 0.30 5.34 -10.48
CA GLU A 262 -0.81 6.17 -10.03
C GLU A 262 -1.91 6.26 -11.10
N ILE A 263 -1.54 6.45 -12.38
CA ILE A 263 -2.49 6.35 -13.51
C ILE A 263 -3.21 5.00 -13.52
N TYR A 264 -2.49 3.89 -13.34
CA TYR A 264 -3.07 2.55 -13.31
C TYR A 264 -4.10 2.39 -12.19
N ASN A 265 -3.79 2.87 -10.98
CA ASN A 265 -4.68 2.78 -9.83
C ASN A 265 -5.86 3.76 -9.95
N TYR A 266 -5.64 5.03 -10.29
CA TYR A 266 -6.70 6.02 -10.48
C TYR A 266 -7.66 5.65 -11.60
N PHE A 267 -7.15 5.08 -12.70
CA PHE A 267 -8.00 4.52 -13.74
C PHE A 267 -8.89 3.40 -13.17
N GLY A 268 -8.32 2.47 -12.41
CA GLY A 268 -9.09 1.41 -11.72
C GLY A 268 -10.13 1.96 -10.75
N TYR A 269 -9.76 2.95 -9.94
CA TYR A 269 -10.64 3.61 -8.98
C TYR A 269 -11.80 4.29 -9.70
N LEU A 270 -11.53 5.06 -10.76
CA LEU A 270 -12.55 5.72 -11.57
C LEU A 270 -13.55 4.73 -12.20
N GLN A 271 -13.07 3.59 -12.69
CA GLN A 271 -13.95 2.54 -13.25
C GLN A 271 -14.87 1.95 -12.18
N ALA A 272 -14.39 1.78 -10.96
CA ALA A 272 -15.11 1.10 -9.89
C ALA A 272 -15.85 2.04 -8.93
N GLU A 273 -15.62 3.36 -8.98
CA GLU A 273 -16.20 4.32 -8.05
C GLU A 273 -17.69 4.55 -8.31
N LYS A 274 -18.48 4.40 -7.24
CA LYS A 274 -19.94 4.57 -7.23
C LYS A 274 -20.36 5.85 -6.53
N ASP A 275 -19.53 6.37 -5.63
CA ASP A 275 -19.82 7.59 -4.89
C ASP A 275 -19.68 8.80 -5.83
N PRO A 276 -20.78 9.54 -6.11
CA PRO A 276 -20.75 10.66 -7.04
C PRO A 276 -19.98 11.87 -6.50
N GLN A 277 -19.68 11.94 -5.20
CA GLN A 277 -18.88 13.00 -4.60
C GLN A 277 -17.38 12.72 -4.73
N ILE A 278 -16.97 11.45 -4.64
CA ILE A 278 -15.57 11.03 -4.72
C ILE A 278 -15.13 10.80 -6.18
N LYS A 279 -16.00 10.28 -7.05
CA LYS A 279 -15.66 9.96 -8.44
C LYS A 279 -14.99 11.10 -9.23
N PRO A 280 -15.42 12.38 -9.12
CA PRO A 280 -14.76 13.48 -9.81
C PRO A 280 -13.31 13.71 -9.37
N MET A 281 -12.95 13.37 -8.13
CA MET A 281 -11.58 13.45 -7.64
C MET A 281 -10.67 12.47 -8.40
N TRP A 282 -11.12 11.22 -8.59
CA TRP A 282 -10.38 10.23 -9.38
C TRP A 282 -10.22 10.61 -10.85
N GLU A 283 -11.23 11.25 -11.45
CA GLU A 283 -11.14 11.76 -12.81
C GLU A 283 -10.12 12.90 -12.94
N GLU A 284 -10.09 13.79 -11.95
CA GLU A 284 -9.15 14.91 -11.88
C GLU A 284 -7.71 14.45 -11.65
N HIS A 285 -7.47 13.61 -10.63
CA HIS A 285 -6.13 13.07 -10.35
C HIS A 285 -5.61 12.26 -11.53
N LEU A 286 -6.43 11.40 -12.15
CA LEU A 286 -6.04 10.68 -13.38
C LEU A 286 -5.62 11.63 -14.51
N ALA A 287 -6.34 12.74 -14.71
CA ALA A 287 -5.99 13.71 -15.74
C ALA A 287 -4.67 14.45 -15.42
N ASP A 288 -4.37 14.67 -14.15
CA ASP A 288 -3.13 15.32 -13.72
C ASP A 288 -1.93 14.40 -13.89
N GLU A 289 -2.03 13.15 -13.43
CA GLU A 289 -0.94 12.17 -13.55
C GLU A 289 -0.60 11.87 -15.01
N LEU A 290 -1.58 11.90 -15.92
CA LEU A 290 -1.30 11.78 -17.36
C LEU A 290 -0.34 12.87 -17.85
N GLU A 291 -0.50 14.13 -17.39
CA GLU A 291 0.41 15.21 -17.76
C GLU A 291 1.77 15.04 -17.10
N HIS A 292 1.82 14.61 -15.83
CA HIS A 292 3.06 14.31 -15.14
C HIS A 292 3.87 13.22 -15.86
N LEU A 293 3.22 12.12 -16.26
CA LEU A 293 3.84 11.06 -17.06
C LEU A 293 4.44 11.60 -18.37
N HIS A 294 3.76 12.51 -19.06
CA HIS A 294 4.28 13.14 -20.28
C HIS A 294 5.52 13.98 -20.02
N ILE A 295 5.51 14.79 -18.96
CA ILE A 295 6.67 15.60 -18.54
C ILE A 295 7.88 14.71 -18.26
N TRP A 296 7.68 13.63 -17.49
CA TRP A 296 8.76 12.70 -17.16
C TRP A 296 9.28 11.91 -18.37
N THR A 297 8.38 11.49 -19.25
CA THR A 297 8.74 10.81 -20.50
C THR A 297 9.58 11.72 -21.40
N GLU A 298 9.25 13.01 -21.49
CA GLU A 298 10.04 13.99 -22.24
C GLU A 298 11.44 14.18 -21.63
N LEU A 299 11.53 14.33 -20.30
CA LEU A 299 12.81 14.48 -19.60
C LEU A 299 13.68 13.24 -19.78
N TYR A 300 13.11 12.05 -19.64
CA TYR A 300 13.79 10.78 -19.85
C TYR A 300 14.33 10.64 -21.27
N SER A 301 13.53 10.99 -22.28
CA SER A 301 13.98 10.99 -23.68
C SER A 301 15.16 11.95 -23.91
N ARG A 302 15.11 13.15 -23.33
CA ARG A 302 16.20 14.15 -23.52
C ARG A 302 17.47 13.81 -22.75
N ARG A 303 17.36 13.24 -21.55
CA ARG A 303 18.49 12.98 -20.64
C ARG A 303 19.10 11.60 -20.82
N GLU A 304 18.28 10.57 -20.92
CA GLU A 304 18.75 9.20 -21.07
C GLU A 304 18.71 8.70 -22.53
N ARG A 305 18.08 9.44 -23.45
CA ARG A 305 17.96 9.06 -24.87
C ARG A 305 17.26 7.70 -25.05
N LYS A 306 16.26 7.45 -24.19
CA LYS A 306 15.44 6.24 -24.17
C LYS A 306 13.96 6.62 -24.26
N ASP A 307 13.12 5.68 -24.66
CA ASP A 307 11.66 5.88 -24.75
C ASP A 307 10.97 5.11 -23.61
N ALA A 308 10.15 5.80 -22.81
CA ALA A 308 9.39 5.22 -21.71
C ALA A 308 8.46 4.07 -22.16
N ARG A 309 8.01 4.10 -23.42
CA ARG A 309 7.19 3.03 -24.03
C ARG A 309 7.95 1.71 -24.18
N GLN A 310 9.27 1.71 -24.03
CA GLN A 310 10.07 0.47 -23.98
C GLN A 310 10.01 -0.19 -22.60
N MET A 311 9.62 0.54 -21.56
CA MET A 311 9.58 0.06 -20.18
C MET A 311 8.18 -0.33 -19.72
N TRP A 312 7.15 0.34 -20.24
CA TRP A 312 5.77 0.15 -19.83
C TRP A 312 4.87 -0.07 -21.04
N PRO A 313 3.82 -0.90 -20.91
CA PRO A 313 2.95 -1.18 -22.03
C PRO A 313 2.15 0.07 -22.42
N GLU A 314 1.84 0.19 -23.71
CA GLU A 314 1.00 1.28 -24.19
C GLU A 314 -0.42 1.14 -23.65
N GLN A 315 -0.97 -0.07 -23.56
CA GLN A 315 -2.29 -0.28 -22.97
C GLN A 315 -2.12 -0.63 -21.48
N LEU A 316 -2.92 0.02 -20.62
CA LEU A 316 -2.95 -0.35 -19.21
C LEU A 316 -3.33 -1.84 -19.07
N PRO A 317 -2.64 -2.59 -18.21
CA PRO A 317 -3.06 -3.92 -17.79
C PRO A 317 -4.44 -3.91 -17.12
N LYS A 318 -4.97 -5.10 -16.82
CA LYS A 318 -6.23 -5.27 -16.08
C LYS A 318 -6.13 -4.51 -14.75
N PRO A 319 -7.05 -3.58 -14.42
CA PRO A 319 -7.03 -2.86 -13.15
C PRO A 319 -7.25 -3.76 -11.94
N ILE A 320 -6.74 -3.34 -10.78
CA ILE A 320 -7.01 -3.96 -9.48
C ILE A 320 -8.50 -3.80 -9.17
N VAL A 321 -9.13 -4.89 -8.71
CA VAL A 321 -10.53 -4.90 -8.29
C VAL A 321 -10.61 -5.29 -6.83
N LEU A 322 -10.87 -4.30 -5.96
CA LEU A 322 -11.18 -4.56 -4.56
C LEU A 322 -12.58 -5.16 -4.45
N GLN A 323 -12.65 -6.34 -3.85
CA GLN A 323 -13.87 -7.12 -3.67
C GLN A 323 -13.66 -8.17 -2.58
N PRO A 324 -14.75 -8.71 -2.00
CA PRO A 324 -14.64 -9.68 -0.91
C PRO A 324 -13.79 -10.88 -1.32
N SER A 325 -12.76 -11.16 -0.54
CA SER A 325 -11.77 -12.20 -0.86
C SER A 325 -11.76 -13.40 0.09
N LYS A 326 -12.84 -13.59 0.86
CA LYS A 326 -12.96 -14.60 1.93
C LYS A 326 -12.50 -16.01 1.54
N ASP A 327 -13.02 -16.56 0.45
CA ASP A 327 -12.68 -17.93 0.03
C ASP A 327 -11.18 -18.08 -0.28
N TYR A 328 -10.59 -17.05 -0.87
CA TYR A 328 -9.16 -17.04 -1.20
C TYR A 328 -8.31 -16.90 0.06
N VAL A 329 -8.64 -15.95 0.95
CA VAL A 329 -7.95 -15.77 2.23
C VAL A 329 -8.02 -17.07 3.05
N ASN A 330 -9.16 -17.74 3.08
CA ASN A 330 -9.33 -19.03 3.74
C ASN A 330 -8.47 -20.14 3.14
N GLN A 331 -8.35 -20.17 1.82
CA GLN A 331 -7.46 -21.12 1.15
C GLN A 331 -5.99 -20.86 1.50
N VAL A 332 -5.55 -19.60 1.47
CA VAL A 332 -4.17 -19.22 1.84
C VAL A 332 -3.89 -19.55 3.30
N LEU A 333 -4.81 -19.26 4.22
CA LEU A 333 -4.74 -19.68 5.63
C LEU A 333 -4.58 -21.20 5.76
N PHE A 334 -5.41 -21.97 5.05
CA PHE A 334 -5.36 -23.43 5.11
C PHE A 334 -4.02 -23.99 4.59
N ASP A 335 -3.52 -23.44 3.48
CA ASP A 335 -2.32 -23.96 2.82
C ASP A 335 -1.01 -23.49 3.47
N GLN A 336 -0.97 -22.26 4.00
CA GLN A 336 0.30 -21.54 4.22
C GLN A 336 0.56 -21.06 5.65
N LEU A 337 -0.38 -21.24 6.59
CA LEU A 337 -0.24 -20.79 7.99
C LEU A 337 1.07 -21.26 8.66
N ASN A 338 1.53 -22.46 8.29
CA ASN A 338 2.73 -23.10 8.84
C ASN A 338 4.00 -22.83 8.03
N LEU A 339 4.01 -21.92 7.06
CA LEU A 339 5.24 -21.48 6.39
C LEU A 339 5.99 -20.47 7.25
N ARG A 340 7.33 -20.49 7.18
CA ARG A 340 8.23 -19.51 7.80
C ARG A 340 9.20 -18.99 6.76
N ALA A 341 9.45 -17.69 6.79
CA ALA A 341 10.51 -17.09 5.99
C ALA A 341 11.88 -17.53 6.54
N THR A 342 12.77 -17.96 5.66
CA THR A 342 14.14 -18.36 5.98
C THR A 342 15.04 -17.86 4.85
N GLY A 343 15.84 -16.83 5.12
CA GLY A 343 16.41 -15.97 4.10
C GLY A 343 15.32 -15.44 3.17
N MET A 344 15.51 -15.64 1.86
CA MET A 344 14.56 -15.20 0.82
C MET A 344 13.57 -16.29 0.40
N GLN A 345 13.41 -17.36 1.19
CA GLN A 345 12.57 -18.53 0.86
C GLN A 345 11.52 -18.77 1.93
N PHE A 346 10.47 -19.52 1.59
CA PHE A 346 9.42 -19.95 2.51
C PHE A 346 9.48 -21.45 2.71
N VAL A 347 9.62 -21.88 3.96
CA VAL A 347 9.76 -23.30 4.32
C VAL A 347 8.72 -23.70 5.36
N PRO A 348 8.25 -24.96 5.35
CA PRO A 348 7.41 -25.47 6.44
C PRO A 348 8.08 -25.31 7.81
N LYS A 349 7.29 -24.99 8.84
CA LYS A 349 7.74 -24.73 10.23
C LYS A 349 8.59 -25.88 10.80
N ASP A 350 8.31 -27.13 10.41
CA ASP A 350 9.05 -28.33 10.84
C ASP A 350 10.38 -28.54 10.09
N ARG A 351 10.65 -27.75 9.05
CA ARG A 351 11.88 -27.79 8.22
C ARG A 351 12.76 -26.55 8.38
N VAL A 352 12.36 -25.63 9.25
CA VAL A 352 13.17 -24.46 9.62
C VAL A 352 14.51 -24.93 10.21
N PRO A 353 15.66 -24.38 9.78
CA PRO A 353 16.97 -24.76 10.32
C PRO A 353 17.07 -24.60 11.85
N ALA A 354 17.91 -25.42 12.49
CA ALA A 354 18.13 -25.35 13.93
C ALA A 354 18.75 -24.01 14.37
N ASP A 355 19.58 -23.42 13.50
CA ASP A 355 20.26 -22.14 13.66
C ASP A 355 19.51 -20.97 12.98
N TRP A 356 18.20 -21.12 12.76
CA TRP A 356 17.36 -20.10 12.14
C TRP A 356 17.47 -18.75 12.89
N PRO A 357 17.97 -17.68 12.24
CA PRO A 357 18.20 -16.39 12.89
C PRO A 357 16.96 -15.81 13.56
N SER A 358 15.80 -15.92 12.91
CA SER A 358 14.55 -15.42 13.48
C SER A 358 14.16 -16.08 14.80
N ARG A 359 14.56 -17.34 15.06
CA ARG A 359 14.32 -17.97 16.38
C ARG A 359 15.04 -17.20 17.48
N ARG A 360 16.31 -16.88 17.25
CA ARG A 360 17.12 -16.12 18.20
C ARG A 360 16.57 -14.70 18.37
N TYR A 361 16.18 -14.06 17.26
CA TYR A 361 15.58 -12.73 17.31
C TYR A 361 14.30 -12.72 18.16
N GLN A 362 13.41 -13.71 17.95
CA GLN A 362 12.19 -13.89 18.75
C GLN A 362 12.47 -14.12 20.24
N GLU A 363 13.54 -14.83 20.58
CA GLU A 363 14.00 -14.99 21.98
C GLU A 363 14.49 -13.65 22.57
N GLU A 364 15.24 -12.85 21.80
CA GLU A 364 15.80 -11.57 22.24
C GLU A 364 14.71 -10.50 22.51
N ILE A 365 13.61 -10.51 21.75
CA ILE A 365 12.47 -9.59 21.94
C ILE A 365 11.42 -10.13 22.93
N ASP A 366 11.65 -11.31 23.53
CA ASP A 366 10.71 -11.99 24.43
C ASP A 366 9.29 -12.14 23.85
N ILE A 367 9.14 -12.90 22.76
CA ILE A 367 7.81 -13.21 22.18
C ILE A 367 6.85 -13.89 23.17
N GLY A 368 7.32 -14.38 24.32
CA GLY A 368 6.49 -14.88 25.40
C GLY A 368 5.67 -13.77 26.07
N ALA A 369 6.19 -12.54 26.07
CA ALA A 369 5.57 -11.34 26.63
C ALA A 369 4.95 -10.41 25.57
N ALA A 370 4.82 -10.86 24.32
CA ALA A 370 4.26 -10.09 23.21
C ALA A 370 2.85 -9.52 23.54
N PRO A 371 2.62 -8.19 23.40
CA PRO A 371 1.35 -7.53 23.71
C PRO A 371 0.11 -8.17 23.06
N SER A 372 0.23 -8.63 21.81
CA SER A 372 -0.80 -9.27 21.00
C SER A 372 -1.39 -10.53 21.63
N ARG A 373 -0.67 -11.19 22.54
CA ARG A 373 -1.18 -12.33 23.33
C ARG A 373 -2.36 -11.94 24.23
N GLY A 374 -2.52 -10.65 24.56
CA GLY A 374 -3.66 -10.13 25.32
C GLY A 374 -4.96 -9.99 24.52
N PHE A 375 -4.94 -10.23 23.21
CA PHE A 375 -6.03 -9.94 22.27
C PHE A 375 -6.51 -11.21 21.54
N GLN A 376 -7.03 -12.20 22.26
CA GLN A 376 -7.35 -13.54 21.72
C GLN A 376 -8.82 -13.80 21.33
N GLY A 377 -9.72 -12.83 21.48
CA GLY A 377 -11.14 -12.94 21.10
C GLY A 377 -12.03 -13.62 22.12
#